data_AF-A0A381VKL3-F1
#
_entry.id   AF-A0A381VKL3-F1
#
_cell.length_a   1.000
_cell.length_b   1.000
_cell.length_c   1.000
_cell.angle_alpha   90.00
_cell.angle_beta   90.00
_cell.angle_gamma   90.00
#
_symmetry.space_group_name_H-M   'P 1'
#
loop_
_entity.id
_entity.type
_entity.pdbx_description
1 polymer ?
#
loop_
_entity_poly.entity_id
_entity_poly.type
_entity_poly.pdbx_seq_one_letter_code
_entity_poly.pdbx_strand_id
1 'polypeptide(L)'
;FSGVTTRKVGDKEVQLHEVGPAHTKGDVLVFVPADKTAFTGDILFIDGHPIIWAGPVANWIKACDLMIGWDVETIVPGHGPITDKSGVRAVREYLVYIEAEARKRHAAGLSVMEAAQDISFEDFSSWGDAERIVVNVDTLYKEFNNDPSPSDIVQMFAMMSKLAA
;
A
#
# COMPACT_ATOMS: atom_id res chain seq x y z
N PHE A 1 -6.65 2.35 -18.92
CA PHE A 1 -8.11 2.52 -19.06
C PHE A 1 -8.57 3.19 -17.80
N SER A 2 -9.68 3.93 -17.81
CA SER A 2 -10.16 4.57 -16.58
C SER A 2 -11.37 3.86 -15.97
N GLY A 3 -11.39 3.76 -14.64
CA GLY A 3 -12.46 3.10 -13.89
C GLY A 3 -12.45 1.58 -14.06
N VAL A 4 -13.60 0.99 -14.40
CA VAL A 4 -13.78 -0.47 -14.49
C VAL A 4 -13.94 -0.92 -15.93
N THR A 5 -13.26 -1.98 -16.32
CA THR A 5 -13.45 -2.63 -17.62
C THR A 5 -13.44 -4.15 -17.50
N THR A 6 -14.28 -4.82 -18.28
CA THR A 6 -14.38 -6.29 -18.27
C THR A 6 -13.75 -6.87 -19.54
N ARG A 7 -12.98 -7.95 -19.39
CA ARG A 7 -12.41 -8.73 -20.49
C ARG A 7 -12.82 -10.19 -20.35
N LYS A 8 -12.96 -10.87 -21.48
CA LYS A 8 -13.19 -12.31 -21.51
C LYS A 8 -11.84 -13.02 -21.68
N VAL A 9 -11.53 -13.95 -20.78
CA VAL A 9 -10.35 -14.82 -20.87
C VAL A 9 -10.84 -16.26 -20.84
N GLY A 10 -10.79 -16.93 -21.99
CA GLY A 10 -11.47 -18.22 -22.16
C GLY A 10 -12.99 -18.05 -22.00
N ASP A 11 -13.57 -18.77 -21.06
CA ASP A 11 -14.99 -18.70 -20.68
C ASP A 11 -15.27 -17.77 -19.49
N LYS A 12 -14.22 -17.19 -18.87
CA LYS A 12 -14.35 -16.35 -17.67
C LYS A 12 -14.46 -14.87 -18.00
N GLU A 13 -15.32 -14.17 -17.27
CA GLU A 13 -15.30 -12.72 -17.19
C GLU A 13 -14.29 -12.26 -16.14
N VAL A 14 -13.41 -11.35 -16.55
CA VAL A 14 -12.36 -10.76 -15.73
C VAL A 14 -12.60 -9.27 -15.65
N GLN A 15 -12.85 -8.76 -14.44
CA GLN A 15 -13.05 -7.33 -14.18
C GLN A 15 -11.71 -6.71 -13.79
N LEU A 16 -11.31 -5.65 -14.47
CA LEU A 16 -10.14 -4.85 -14.15
C LEU A 16 -10.61 -3.52 -13.58
N HIS A 17 -10.19 -3.22 -12.35
CA HIS A 17 -10.53 -2.01 -11.62
C HIS A 17 -9.27 -1.16 -11.49
N GLU A 18 -9.24 -0.01 -12.17
CA GLU A 18 -8.19 0.99 -11.97
C GLU A 18 -8.36 1.59 -10.56
N VAL A 19 -7.30 1.49 -9.76
CA VAL A 19 -7.25 2.03 -8.39
C VAL A 19 -6.05 2.96 -8.18
N GLY A 20 -5.20 3.10 -9.20
CA GLY A 20 -4.09 4.02 -9.21
C GLY A 20 -4.54 5.49 -9.30
N PRO A 21 -3.67 6.43 -8.89
CA PRO A 21 -2.37 6.19 -8.28
C PRO A 21 -2.50 5.73 -6.81
N ALA A 22 -1.70 4.75 -6.41
CA ALA A 22 -1.59 4.23 -5.05
C ALA A 22 -0.15 3.71 -4.77
N HIS A 23 0.15 2.45 -5.07
CA HIS A 23 1.53 1.94 -4.99
C HIS A 23 2.38 2.51 -6.14
N THR A 24 1.82 2.49 -7.35
CA THR A 24 2.40 3.11 -8.55
C THR A 24 1.48 4.20 -9.11
N LYS A 25 1.83 4.76 -10.28
CA LYS A 25 0.93 5.67 -11.01
C LYS A 25 -0.26 4.93 -11.66
N GLY A 26 -0.20 3.61 -11.81
CA GLY A 26 -1.15 2.83 -12.59
C GLY A 26 -1.39 1.46 -11.95
N ASP A 27 -2.11 1.46 -10.84
CA ASP A 27 -2.47 0.24 -10.12
C ASP A 27 -3.83 -0.30 -10.59
N VAL A 28 -3.91 -1.62 -10.75
CA VAL A 28 -5.10 -2.32 -11.22
C VAL A 28 -5.35 -3.53 -10.33
N LEU A 29 -6.58 -3.66 -9.84
CA LEU A 29 -7.06 -4.89 -9.23
C LEU A 29 -7.79 -5.72 -10.30
N VAL A 30 -7.60 -7.04 -10.25
CA VAL A 30 -8.27 -7.98 -11.14
C VAL A 30 -9.19 -8.85 -10.32
N PHE A 31 -10.50 -8.84 -10.61
CA PHE A 31 -11.48 -9.68 -9.95
C PHE A 31 -12.14 -10.63 -10.96
N VAL A 32 -12.20 -11.91 -10.61
CA VAL A 32 -12.85 -12.97 -11.38
C VAL A 32 -14.08 -13.44 -10.60
N PRO A 33 -15.29 -12.90 -10.88
CA PRO A 33 -16.46 -13.15 -10.06
C PRO A 33 -16.87 -14.62 -10.00
N ALA A 34 -16.76 -15.33 -11.13
CA ALA A 34 -17.11 -16.75 -11.22
C ALA A 34 -16.26 -17.63 -10.27
N ASP A 35 -15.02 -17.22 -10.00
CA ASP A 35 -14.10 -17.92 -9.10
C ASP A 35 -14.00 -17.26 -7.72
N LYS A 36 -14.72 -16.14 -7.50
CA LYS A 36 -14.60 -15.28 -6.31
C LYS A 36 -13.14 -15.00 -5.92
N THR A 37 -12.30 -14.78 -6.93
CA THR A 37 -10.84 -14.64 -6.75
C THR A 37 -10.39 -13.26 -7.23
N ALA A 38 -9.56 -12.59 -6.43
CA ALA A 38 -8.94 -11.32 -6.79
C ALA A 38 -7.41 -11.43 -6.84
N PHE A 39 -6.79 -10.71 -7.77
CA PHE A 39 -5.35 -10.48 -7.87
C PHE A 39 -5.11 -8.99 -7.69
N THR A 40 -4.22 -8.62 -6.78
CA THR A 40 -4.14 -7.22 -6.33
C THR A 40 -2.86 -6.52 -6.74
N GLY A 41 -1.88 -7.28 -7.22
CA GLY A 41 -0.50 -6.81 -7.31
C GLY A 41 -0.05 -6.19 -5.98
N ASP A 42 0.80 -5.19 -6.09
CA ASP A 42 1.42 -4.52 -4.94
C ASP A 42 0.49 -3.53 -4.23
N ILE A 43 -0.83 -3.64 -4.42
CA ILE A 43 -1.79 -3.08 -3.47
C ILE A 43 -1.79 -3.88 -2.16
N LEU A 44 -1.41 -5.17 -2.16
CA LEU A 44 -1.29 -5.94 -0.93
C LEU A 44 0.09 -6.54 -0.76
N PHE A 45 0.64 -6.29 0.43
CA PHE A 45 1.81 -6.95 0.99
C PHE A 45 1.32 -7.66 2.27
N ILE A 46 1.27 -8.98 2.24
CA ILE A 46 0.83 -9.77 3.40
C ILE A 46 2.05 -10.19 4.21
N ASP A 47 1.97 -10.01 5.53
CA ASP A 47 3.05 -10.24 6.51
C ASP A 47 4.30 -9.37 6.28
N GLY A 48 4.17 -8.25 5.57
CA GLY A 48 5.27 -7.32 5.30
C GLY A 48 4.77 -5.89 5.16
N HIS A 49 5.56 -4.93 5.61
CA HIS A 49 5.23 -3.52 5.51
C HIS A 49 5.17 -3.08 4.02
N PRO A 50 4.03 -2.55 3.54
CA PRO A 50 3.93 -1.99 2.20
C PRO A 50 4.88 -0.80 1.99
N ILE A 51 5.28 -0.58 0.74
CA ILE A 51 6.07 0.58 0.32
C ILE A 51 5.24 1.52 -0.55
N ILE A 52 5.15 2.79 -0.14
CA ILE A 52 4.33 3.82 -0.80
C ILE A 52 5.22 4.69 -1.67
N TRP A 53 5.36 4.32 -2.95
CA TRP A 53 6.14 5.10 -3.91
C TRP A 53 5.39 6.28 -4.51
N ALA A 54 4.11 6.07 -4.87
CA ALA A 54 3.34 7.07 -5.60
C ALA A 54 2.36 7.85 -4.72
N GLY A 55 1.55 7.15 -3.90
CA GLY A 55 0.44 7.76 -3.19
C GLY A 55 -0.65 8.31 -4.13
N PRO A 56 -1.64 9.05 -3.60
CA PRO A 56 -1.83 9.34 -2.18
C PRO A 56 -2.29 8.11 -1.40
N VAL A 57 -1.98 8.05 -0.10
CA VAL A 57 -2.37 6.91 0.76
C VAL A 57 -3.89 6.71 0.79
N ALA A 58 -4.66 7.80 0.71
CA ALA A 58 -6.11 7.74 0.69
C ALA A 58 -6.68 6.91 -0.47
N ASN A 59 -6.01 6.87 -1.63
CA ASN A 59 -6.44 6.02 -2.75
C ASN A 59 -6.17 4.54 -2.48
N TRP A 60 -5.05 4.22 -1.84
CA TRP A 60 -4.72 2.87 -1.45
C TRP A 60 -5.72 2.33 -0.41
N ILE A 61 -6.10 3.16 0.58
CA ILE A 61 -7.16 2.81 1.54
C ILE A 61 -8.48 2.53 0.82
N LYS A 62 -8.87 3.36 -0.16
CA LYS A 62 -10.07 3.12 -0.98
C LYS A 62 -9.99 1.83 -1.79
N ALA A 63 -8.82 1.47 -2.30
CA ALA A 63 -8.61 0.19 -2.99
C ALA A 63 -8.85 -1.00 -2.05
N CYS A 64 -8.41 -0.90 -0.80
CA CYS A 64 -8.69 -1.89 0.23
C CYS A 64 -10.20 -1.98 0.54
N ASP A 65 -10.86 -0.83 0.71
CA ASP A 65 -12.31 -0.77 0.95
C ASP A 65 -13.13 -1.39 -0.19
N LEU A 66 -12.71 -1.16 -1.44
CA LEU A 66 -13.32 -1.76 -2.62
C LEU A 66 -13.27 -3.30 -2.57
N MET A 67 -12.10 -3.88 -2.27
CA MET A 67 -11.93 -5.33 -2.17
C MET A 67 -12.74 -5.93 -1.01
N ILE A 68 -12.80 -5.24 0.13
CA ILE A 68 -13.61 -5.67 1.28
C ILE A 68 -15.10 -5.76 0.89
N GLY A 69 -15.56 -4.87 -0.01
CA GLY A 69 -16.92 -4.84 -0.53
C GLY A 69 -17.28 -5.91 -1.56
N TRP A 70 -16.30 -6.61 -2.16
CA TRP A 70 -16.57 -7.63 -3.18
C TRP A 70 -17.07 -8.96 -2.60
N ASP A 71 -17.77 -9.77 -3.39
CA ASP A 71 -18.01 -11.20 -3.08
C ASP A 71 -16.76 -12.02 -3.46
N VAL A 72 -15.65 -11.74 -2.77
CA VAL A 72 -14.35 -12.38 -2.95
C VAL A 72 -14.05 -13.30 -1.77
N GLU A 73 -13.53 -14.49 -2.07
CA GLU A 73 -13.15 -15.51 -1.09
C GLU A 73 -11.63 -15.74 -1.08
N THR A 74 -10.98 -15.67 -2.25
CA THR A 74 -9.52 -15.84 -2.39
C THR A 74 -8.87 -14.58 -2.93
N ILE A 75 -7.81 -14.12 -2.27
CA ILE A 75 -7.05 -12.93 -2.68
C ILE A 75 -5.58 -13.30 -2.85
N VAL A 76 -5.07 -13.09 -4.06
CA VAL A 76 -3.67 -13.31 -4.43
C VAL A 76 -2.95 -11.95 -4.39
N PRO A 77 -2.13 -11.70 -3.35
CA PRO A 77 -1.40 -10.44 -3.24
C PRO A 77 -0.21 -10.38 -4.21
N GLY A 78 0.41 -9.21 -4.34
CA GLY A 78 1.70 -9.07 -5.00
C GLY A 78 2.83 -9.70 -4.18
N HIS A 79 2.74 -9.57 -2.85
CA HIS A 79 3.70 -10.12 -1.90
C HIS A 79 3.02 -10.84 -0.72
N GLY A 80 3.66 -11.91 -0.25
CA GLY A 80 3.19 -12.70 0.89
C GLY A 80 2.25 -13.85 0.50
N PRO A 81 1.70 -14.56 1.49
CA PRO A 81 0.80 -15.69 1.24
C PRO A 81 -0.55 -15.26 0.68
N ILE A 82 -1.23 -16.19 -0.02
CA ILE A 82 -2.64 -16.04 -0.39
C ILE A 82 -3.47 -15.77 0.87
N THR A 83 -4.42 -14.84 0.76
CA THR A 83 -5.20 -14.34 1.89
C THR A 83 -6.68 -14.21 1.53
N ASP A 84 -7.45 -13.63 2.43
CA ASP A 84 -8.83 -13.24 2.27
C ASP A 84 -9.02 -11.77 2.70
N LYS A 85 -10.27 -11.37 2.97
CA LYS A 85 -10.58 -10.01 3.42
C LYS A 85 -9.91 -9.62 4.74
N SER A 86 -9.44 -10.55 5.56
CA SER A 86 -8.70 -10.25 6.78
C SER A 86 -7.34 -9.61 6.47
N GLY A 87 -6.59 -10.15 5.51
CA GLY A 87 -5.33 -9.56 5.06
C GLY A 87 -5.52 -8.15 4.48
N VAL A 88 -6.60 -7.94 3.72
CA VAL A 88 -6.95 -6.61 3.20
C VAL A 88 -7.21 -5.61 4.33
N ARG A 89 -7.94 -6.01 5.38
CA ARG A 89 -8.22 -5.15 6.54
C ARG A 89 -6.94 -4.80 7.27
N ALA A 90 -6.04 -5.76 7.47
CA ALA A 90 -4.77 -5.52 8.15
C ALA A 90 -3.89 -4.50 7.39
N VAL A 91 -3.79 -4.63 6.06
CA VAL A 91 -3.06 -3.64 5.23
C VAL A 91 -3.74 -2.26 5.28
N ARG A 92 -5.08 -2.22 5.23
CA ARG A 92 -5.83 -0.96 5.36
C ARG A 92 -5.58 -0.28 6.71
N GLU A 93 -5.63 -1.04 7.80
CA GLU A 93 -5.38 -0.56 9.16
C GLU A 93 -3.95 -0.05 9.31
N TYR A 94 -2.97 -0.75 8.74
CA TYR A 94 -1.59 -0.29 8.67
C TYR A 94 -1.48 1.07 7.96
N LEU A 95 -2.08 1.23 6.78
CA LEU A 95 -2.04 2.48 6.01
C LEU A 95 -2.63 3.66 6.79
N VAL A 96 -3.77 3.45 7.46
CA VAL A 96 -4.40 4.46 8.34
C VAL A 96 -3.48 4.81 9.51
N TYR A 97 -2.87 3.80 10.12
CA TYR A 97 -1.96 3.97 11.25
C TYR A 97 -0.74 4.81 10.86
N ILE A 98 -0.02 4.45 9.81
CA ILE A 98 1.19 5.16 9.40
C ILE A 98 0.90 6.59 8.92
N GLU A 99 -0.25 6.84 8.27
CA GLU A 99 -0.64 8.20 7.91
C GLU A 99 -0.80 9.07 9.16
N ALA A 100 -1.50 8.56 10.18
CA ALA A 100 -1.72 9.25 11.44
C ALA A 100 -0.41 9.49 12.20
N GLU A 101 0.46 8.47 12.28
CA GLU A 101 1.74 8.58 12.98
C GLU A 101 2.71 9.53 12.27
N ALA A 102 2.82 9.46 10.93
CA ALA A 102 3.62 10.38 10.14
C ALA A 102 3.13 11.83 10.30
N ARG A 103 1.81 12.05 10.31
CA ARG A 103 1.23 13.40 10.48
C ARG A 103 1.61 14.02 11.83
N LYS A 104 1.65 13.24 12.91
CA LYS A 104 2.09 13.73 14.23
C LYS A 104 3.54 14.22 14.20
N ARG A 105 4.42 13.45 13.56
CA ARG A 105 5.87 13.73 13.50
C ARG A 105 6.19 14.86 12.53
N HIS A 106 5.43 14.96 11.44
CA HIS A 106 5.47 16.09 10.52
C HIS A 106 5.12 17.40 11.25
N ALA A 107 4.02 17.40 12.02
CA ALA A 107 3.60 18.54 12.81
C ALA A 107 4.61 18.91 13.91
N ALA A 108 5.37 17.93 14.42
CA ALA A 108 6.45 18.14 15.37
C ALA A 108 7.78 18.58 14.72
N GLY A 109 7.85 18.69 13.38
CA GLY A 109 9.03 19.15 12.65
C GLY A 109 10.18 18.13 12.57
N LEU A 110 9.92 16.86 12.86
CA LEU A 110 10.92 15.80 12.71
C LEU A 110 11.25 15.61 11.23
N SER A 111 12.51 15.34 10.92
CA SER A 111 12.93 14.88 9.60
C SER A 111 12.34 13.51 9.26
N VAL A 112 12.37 13.15 7.96
CA VAL A 112 11.92 11.83 7.49
C VAL A 112 12.62 10.69 8.24
N MET A 113 13.94 10.80 8.45
CA MET A 113 14.71 9.76 9.14
C MET A 113 14.36 9.68 10.63
N GLU A 114 14.23 10.82 11.32
CA GLU A 114 13.84 10.84 12.73
C GLU A 114 12.45 10.26 12.94
N ALA A 115 11.49 10.64 12.08
CA ALA A 115 10.14 10.09 12.12
C ALA A 115 10.12 8.59 11.84
N ALA A 116 10.88 8.12 10.85
CA ALA A 116 11.00 6.70 10.54
C ALA A 116 11.58 5.86 11.70
N GLN A 117 12.48 6.45 12.50
CA GLN A 117 13.03 5.81 13.70
C GLN A 117 12.09 5.88 14.92
N ASP A 118 11.23 6.89 14.98
CA ASP A 118 10.34 7.15 16.11
C ASP A 118 8.98 6.41 16.00
N ILE A 119 8.53 6.05 14.80
CA ILE A 119 7.29 5.29 14.60
C ILE A 119 7.46 3.87 15.14
N SER A 120 6.56 3.46 16.05
CA SER A 120 6.49 2.08 16.57
C SER A 120 5.72 1.17 15.62
N PHE A 121 6.06 -0.12 15.62
CA PHE A 121 5.30 -1.17 14.93
C PHE A 121 4.67 -2.17 15.89
N GLU A 122 4.32 -1.80 17.12
CA GLU A 122 3.82 -2.76 18.12
C GLU A 122 2.72 -3.69 17.57
N ASP A 123 1.69 -3.14 16.92
CA ASP A 123 0.60 -3.92 16.32
C ASP A 123 0.99 -4.67 15.02
N PHE A 124 2.14 -4.35 14.44
CA PHE A 124 2.64 -4.88 13.16
C PHE A 124 4.03 -5.52 13.31
N SER A 125 4.46 -5.85 14.53
CA SER A 125 5.87 -6.18 14.81
C SER A 125 6.31 -7.51 14.20
N SER A 126 5.35 -8.35 13.82
CA SER A 126 5.60 -9.61 13.14
C SER A 126 5.79 -9.44 11.62
N TRP A 127 5.55 -8.26 11.07
CA TRP A 127 5.68 -8.01 9.64
C TRP A 127 7.14 -7.78 9.26
N GLY A 128 7.54 -8.30 8.12
CA GLY A 128 8.87 -8.07 7.55
C GLY A 128 9.00 -6.69 6.89
N ASP A 129 10.22 -6.34 6.51
CA ASP A 129 10.54 -5.14 5.72
C ASP A 129 10.22 -3.79 6.42
N ALA A 130 10.37 -3.74 7.75
CA ALA A 130 10.08 -2.56 8.57
C ALA A 130 10.86 -1.31 8.13
N GLU A 131 12.03 -1.47 7.50
CA GLU A 131 12.84 -0.37 6.98
C GLU A 131 12.11 0.46 5.91
N ARG A 132 11.09 -0.09 5.22
CA ARG A 132 10.28 0.61 4.20
C ARG A 132 9.53 1.82 4.75
N ILE A 133 9.37 1.91 6.06
CA ILE A 133 8.72 3.06 6.71
C ILE A 133 9.33 4.39 6.32
N VAL A 134 10.63 4.45 6.07
CA VAL A 134 11.28 5.71 5.69
C VAL A 134 10.77 6.24 4.35
N VAL A 135 10.48 5.33 3.41
CA VAL A 135 9.88 5.69 2.12
C VAL A 135 8.43 6.13 2.31
N ASN A 136 7.70 5.42 3.16
CA ASN A 136 6.31 5.78 3.47
C ASN A 136 6.22 7.17 4.11
N VAL A 137 7.10 7.48 5.05
CA VAL A 137 7.18 8.79 5.70
C VAL A 137 7.58 9.88 4.71
N ASP A 138 8.57 9.65 3.85
CA ASP A 138 8.96 10.61 2.80
C ASP A 138 7.78 10.96 1.89
N THR A 139 7.09 9.94 1.36
CA THR A 139 5.94 10.14 0.48
C THR A 139 4.79 10.85 1.19
N LEU A 140 4.47 10.46 2.43
CA LEU A 140 3.44 11.11 3.23
C LEU A 140 3.78 12.57 3.55
N TYR A 141 5.03 12.87 3.89
CA TYR A 141 5.46 14.24 4.16
C TYR A 141 5.31 15.13 2.92
N LYS A 142 5.66 14.60 1.75
CA LYS A 142 5.44 15.28 0.48
C LYS A 142 3.96 15.50 0.20
N GLU A 143 3.12 14.49 0.44
CA GLU A 143 1.66 14.61 0.34
C GLU A 143 1.14 15.73 1.27
N PHE A 144 1.57 15.77 2.53
CA PHE A 144 1.16 16.81 3.50
C PHE A 144 1.62 18.21 3.09
N ASN A 145 2.79 18.32 2.47
CA ASN A 145 3.37 19.56 2.00
C ASN A 145 2.87 19.99 0.61
N ASN A 146 2.04 19.17 -0.06
CA ASN A 146 1.69 19.31 -1.48
C ASN A 146 2.92 19.43 -2.40
N ASP A 147 3.99 18.68 -2.08
CA ASP A 147 5.22 18.64 -2.88
C ASP A 147 5.10 17.54 -3.96
N PRO A 148 5.07 17.89 -5.26
CA PRO A 148 4.98 16.92 -6.34
C PRO A 148 6.34 16.33 -6.74
N SER A 149 7.43 16.72 -6.07
CA SER A 149 8.78 16.28 -6.43
C SER A 149 8.91 14.75 -6.27
N PRO A 150 9.52 14.05 -7.24
CA PRO A 150 9.77 12.62 -7.09
C PRO A 150 10.77 12.39 -5.95
N SER A 151 10.60 11.30 -5.22
CA SER A 151 11.57 10.89 -4.20
C SER A 151 12.86 10.43 -4.86
N ASP A 152 14.00 10.80 -4.27
CA ASP A 152 15.28 10.29 -4.70
C ASP A 152 15.40 8.83 -4.28
N ILE A 153 15.18 7.94 -5.26
CA ILE A 153 15.15 6.50 -5.05
C ILE A 153 16.48 6.00 -4.46
N VAL A 154 17.63 6.55 -4.87
CA VAL A 154 18.94 6.14 -4.35
C VAL A 154 19.07 6.53 -2.89
N GLN A 155 18.64 7.74 -2.54
CA GLN A 155 18.61 8.19 -1.15
C GLN A 155 17.64 7.35 -0.29
N MET A 156 16.47 7.00 -0.82
CA MET A 156 15.49 6.16 -0.12
C MET A 156 16.05 4.76 0.18
N PHE A 157 16.71 4.12 -0.78
CA PHE A 157 17.41 2.85 -0.54
C PHE A 157 18.54 2.98 0.48
N ALA A 158 19.31 4.07 0.44
CA ALA A 158 20.36 4.32 1.41
C ALA A 158 19.80 4.52 2.83
N MET A 159 18.62 5.13 2.98
CA MET A 159 17.95 5.28 4.27
C MET A 159 17.37 3.95 4.77
N MET A 160 16.72 3.16 3.91
CA MET A 160 16.24 1.82 4.25
C MET A 160 17.38 0.94 4.77
N SER A 161 18.53 0.95 4.08
CA SER A 161 19.73 0.22 4.53
C SER A 161 20.23 0.63 5.91
N LYS A 162 19.98 1.86 6.37
CA LYS A 162 20.37 2.31 7.72
C LYS A 162 19.39 1.86 8.80
N LEU A 163 18.14 1.58 8.44
CA LEU A 163 17.11 1.09 9.37
C LEU A 163 17.07 -0.44 9.46
N ALA A 164 17.53 -1.14 8.43
CA ALA A 164 17.62 -2.60 8.42
C ALA A 164 18.83 -3.16 9.21
N ALA A 165 19.69 -2.28 9.75
CA ALA A 165 20.91 -2.62 10.48
C ALA A 165 20.68 -2.67 11.99
#